data_AF-A0A4P1JSP3-F1
#
_entry.id   AF-A0A4P1JSP3-F1
#
_cell.length_a   1.000
_cell.length_b   1.000
_cell.length_c   1.000
_cell.angle_alpha   90.00
_cell.angle_beta   90.00
_cell.angle_gamma   90.00
#
_symmetry.space_group_name_H-M   'P 1'
#
loop_
_entity.id
_entity.type
_entity.pdbx_description
1 polymer ?
#
loop_
_entity_poly.entity_id
_entity_poly.type
_entity_poly.pdbx_seq_one_letter_code
_entity_poly.pdbx_strand_id
1 'polypeptide(L)'
;MTLLMKSEFAKRHGVGASAVSNWARKGLLVFGEDPMRPGKQLVDAEKSDLLVRGSIDQTRGRPRSAEAALVEAGEAPATAPARAATMTGAEAVRMEEARERIIGRRIDNEKALGNLVSLGEVERRTAERGRMIRERVQATVRNLAERLAAETDPRTITSLLSAELDAVFARLADDIESEASAEAQADVALAGLDEEADEEAEAA
;
A
#
# COMPACT_ATOMS: atom_id res chain seq x y z
N MET A 1 13.61 10.07 -25.37
CA MET A 1 13.30 11.45 -24.95
C MET A 1 12.53 12.18 -26.05
N THR A 2 11.23 11.89 -26.16
CA THR A 2 10.33 12.63 -27.04
C THR A 2 9.84 13.89 -26.33
N LEU A 3 10.30 15.07 -26.78
CA LEU A 3 9.82 16.36 -26.29
C LEU A 3 8.62 16.81 -27.13
N LEU A 4 7.48 17.06 -26.50
CA LEU A 4 6.23 17.43 -27.16
C LEU A 4 5.67 18.74 -26.61
N MET A 5 4.92 19.48 -27.43
CA MET A 5 4.11 20.58 -26.91
C MET A 5 2.96 20.03 -26.05
N LYS A 6 2.48 20.82 -25.08
CA LYS A 6 1.33 20.43 -24.23
C LYS A 6 0.09 20.02 -25.03
N SER A 7 -0.15 20.66 -26.17
CA SER A 7 -1.24 20.35 -27.10
C SER A 7 -1.07 19.01 -27.82
N GLU A 8 0.16 18.65 -28.17
CA GLU A 8 0.50 17.38 -28.82
C GLU A 8 0.44 16.23 -27.81
N PHE A 9 0.93 16.47 -26.59
CA PHE A 9 0.79 15.56 -25.46
C PHE A 9 -0.69 15.31 -25.15
N ALA A 10 -1.54 16.35 -25.11
CA ALA A 10 -2.98 16.20 -24.92
C ALA A 10 -3.63 15.27 -25.97
N LYS A 11 -3.29 15.47 -27.25
CA LYS A 11 -3.80 14.66 -28.37
C LYS A 11 -3.36 13.19 -28.26
N ARG A 12 -2.10 12.94 -27.91
CA ARG A 12 -1.54 11.59 -27.74
C ARG A 12 -2.29 10.78 -26.66
N HIS A 13 -2.75 11.44 -25.60
CA HIS A 13 -3.47 10.80 -24.49
C HIS A 13 -4.99 10.86 -24.61
N GLY A 14 -5.54 11.46 -25.67
CA GLY A 14 -6.99 11.61 -25.84
C GLY A 14 -7.63 12.49 -24.76
N VAL A 15 -6.87 13.40 -24.13
CA VAL A 15 -7.35 14.28 -23.07
C VAL A 15 -7.42 15.74 -23.53
N GLY A 16 -8.29 16.53 -22.89
CA GLY A 16 -8.41 17.96 -23.19
C GLY A 16 -7.21 18.78 -22.70
N ALA A 17 -6.94 19.93 -23.33
CA ALA A 17 -5.84 20.83 -22.93
C ALA A 17 -5.93 21.33 -21.46
N SER A 18 -7.15 21.41 -20.92
CA SER A 18 -7.40 21.73 -19.51
C SER A 18 -6.87 20.64 -18.56
N ALA A 19 -6.99 19.35 -18.93
CA ALA A 19 -6.47 18.25 -18.13
C ALA A 19 -4.94 18.31 -18.04
N VAL A 20 -4.26 18.54 -19.17
CA VAL A 20 -2.81 18.70 -19.22
C VAL A 20 -2.34 19.91 -18.41
N SER A 21 -3.11 21.00 -18.41
CA SER A 21 -2.82 22.18 -17.58
C SER A 21 -2.96 21.90 -16.09
N ASN A 22 -3.94 21.09 -15.70
CA ASN A 22 -4.10 20.63 -14.32
C ASN A 22 -3.00 19.65 -13.91
N TRP A 23 -2.55 18.76 -14.81
CA TRP A 23 -1.41 17.86 -14.55
C TRP A 23 -0.11 18.63 -14.38
N ALA A 24 0.10 19.68 -15.19
CA ALA A 24 1.23 20.59 -15.01
C ALA A 24 1.21 21.26 -13.63
N ARG A 25 0.05 21.78 -13.19
CA ARG A 25 -0.10 22.42 -11.87
C ARG A 25 0.14 21.44 -10.72
N LYS A 26 -0.23 20.17 -10.90
CA LYS A 26 -0.02 19.09 -9.92
C LYS A 26 1.40 18.51 -9.94
N GLY A 27 2.30 19.00 -10.80
CA GLY A 27 3.67 18.50 -10.91
C GLY A 27 3.78 17.12 -11.55
N LEU A 28 2.76 16.67 -12.30
CA LEU A 28 2.72 15.35 -12.95
C LEU A 28 3.36 15.33 -14.34
N LEU A 29 3.84 16.49 -14.83
CA LEU A 29 4.51 16.61 -16.12
C LEU A 29 5.96 17.04 -15.90
N VAL A 30 6.87 16.39 -16.61
CA VAL A 30 8.30 16.72 -16.61
C VAL A 30 8.57 17.58 -17.83
N PHE A 31 9.14 18.76 -17.61
CA PHE A 31 9.49 19.69 -18.67
C PHE A 31 10.98 19.61 -18.99
N GLY A 32 11.31 19.50 -20.27
CA GLY A 32 12.67 19.62 -20.80
C GLY A 32 12.81 20.89 -21.64
N GLU A 33 14.04 21.38 -21.75
CA GLU A 33 14.36 22.51 -22.63
C GLU A 33 14.36 22.06 -24.09
N ASP A 34 13.74 22.86 -24.96
CA ASP A 34 13.73 22.60 -26.40
C ASP A 34 15.13 22.84 -27.00
N PRO A 35 15.77 21.83 -27.61
CA PRO A 35 17.09 21.99 -28.25
C PRO A 35 17.06 22.92 -29.47
N MET A 36 15.88 23.19 -30.05
CA MET A 36 15.71 24.05 -31.23
C MET A 36 15.35 25.50 -30.87
N ARG A 37 14.85 25.76 -29.65
CA ARG A 37 14.44 27.11 -29.19
C ARG A 37 14.77 27.29 -27.69
N PRO A 38 15.96 27.82 -27.35
CA PRO A 38 16.34 28.01 -25.96
C PRO A 38 15.34 28.94 -25.25
N GLY A 39 14.82 28.50 -24.11
CA GLY A 39 13.81 29.21 -23.31
C GLY A 39 12.37 28.73 -23.46
N LYS A 40 12.07 27.84 -24.41
CA LYS A 40 10.75 27.18 -24.49
C LYS A 40 10.80 25.80 -23.83
N GLN A 41 9.91 25.58 -22.87
CA GLN A 41 9.76 24.31 -22.18
C GLN A 41 8.81 23.38 -22.95
N LEU A 42 9.27 22.18 -23.25
CA LEU A 42 8.50 21.09 -23.86
C LEU A 42 8.28 19.98 -22.82
N VAL A 43 7.22 19.21 -22.98
CA VAL A 43 6.92 18.07 -22.11
C VAL A 43 7.75 16.87 -22.55
N ASP A 44 8.55 16.30 -21.64
CA ASP A 44 9.18 15.00 -21.83
C ASP A 44 8.10 13.92 -21.71
N ALA A 45 7.66 13.40 -22.86
CA ALA A 45 6.52 12.52 -22.96
C ALA A 45 6.77 11.20 -22.22
N GLU A 46 7.97 10.63 -22.30
CA GLU A 46 8.28 9.33 -21.70
C GLU A 46 8.23 9.39 -20.17
N LYS A 47 8.81 10.44 -19.57
CA LYS A 47 8.81 10.60 -18.11
C LYS A 47 7.45 11.04 -17.58
N SER A 48 6.77 11.92 -18.31
CA SER A 48 5.43 12.37 -17.95
C SER A 48 4.42 11.22 -18.02
N ASP A 49 4.56 10.30 -18.98
CA ASP A 49 3.69 9.12 -19.09
C ASP A 49 3.78 8.21 -17.86
N LEU A 50 5.00 8.01 -17.33
CA LEU A 50 5.22 7.20 -16.13
C LEU A 50 4.56 7.84 -14.90
N LEU A 51 4.68 9.15 -14.74
CA LEU A 51 4.09 9.88 -13.61
C LEU A 51 2.56 9.93 -13.69
N VAL A 52 2.03 10.18 -14.89
CA VAL A 52 0.58 10.23 -15.14
C VAL A 52 -0.04 8.85 -14.91
N ARG A 53 0.57 7.77 -15.40
CA ARG A 53 0.07 6.39 -15.18
C ARG A 53 0.16 5.94 -13.73
N GLY A 54 1.20 6.36 -13.00
CA GLY A 54 1.37 6.01 -11.59
C GLY A 54 0.46 6.80 -10.64
N SER A 55 0.06 8.01 -11.01
CA SER A 55 -0.70 8.91 -10.13
C SER A 55 -2.19 9.01 -10.47
N ILE A 56 -2.59 8.74 -11.71
CA ILE A 56 -3.97 8.90 -12.18
C ILE A 56 -4.58 7.54 -12.48
N ASP A 57 -5.57 7.18 -11.68
CA ASP A 57 -6.44 6.02 -11.91
C ASP A 57 -7.28 6.24 -13.18
N GLN A 58 -6.94 5.50 -14.24
CA GLN A 58 -7.60 5.57 -15.54
C GLN A 58 -9.06 5.06 -15.51
N THR A 59 -9.48 4.39 -14.43
CA THR A 59 -10.86 3.93 -14.25
C THR A 59 -11.76 4.97 -13.58
N ARG A 60 -11.18 6.06 -13.03
CA ARG A 60 -11.90 7.19 -12.45
C ARG A 60 -11.85 8.42 -13.36
N GLY A 61 -12.84 8.51 -14.24
CA GLY A 61 -13.09 9.68 -15.08
C GLY A 61 -13.95 9.31 -16.27
N ARG A 62 -14.92 10.16 -16.62
CA ARG A 62 -15.80 9.94 -17.78
C ARG A 62 -14.94 9.81 -19.04
N PRO A 63 -14.89 8.66 -19.73
CA PRO A 63 -14.20 8.56 -21.00
C PRO A 63 -14.96 9.44 -21.99
N ARG A 64 -14.32 10.49 -22.51
CA ARG A 64 -14.81 11.17 -23.71
C ARG A 64 -14.33 10.34 -24.90
N SER A 65 -15.10 9.31 -25.26
CA SER A 65 -15.02 8.77 -26.62
C SER A 65 -15.33 9.90 -27.61
N ALA A 66 -14.71 9.88 -28.77
CA ALA A 66 -14.83 10.92 -29.80
C ALA A 66 -16.29 11.16 -30.26
N GLU A 67 -17.22 10.24 -30.01
CA GLU A 67 -18.66 10.43 -30.23
C GLU A 67 -19.28 11.52 -29.34
N ALA A 68 -18.74 11.77 -28.15
CA ALA A 68 -19.26 12.82 -27.26
C ALA A 68 -18.90 14.25 -27.73
N ALA A 69 -18.03 14.41 -28.72
CA ALA A 69 -17.65 15.72 -29.27
C ALA A 69 -18.59 16.23 -30.37
N LEU A 70 -19.39 15.35 -31.00
CA LEU A 70 -20.31 15.73 -32.09
C LEU A 70 -21.70 16.18 -31.61
N VAL A 71 -22.06 15.91 -30.36
CA VAL A 71 -23.34 16.37 -29.77
C VAL A 71 -23.23 17.78 -29.18
N GLU A 72 -22.02 18.33 -29.04
CA GLU A 72 -21.76 19.63 -28.40
C GLU A 72 -21.63 20.80 -29.42
N ALA A 73 -22.16 20.64 -30.63
CA ALA A 73 -22.24 21.70 -31.66
C ALA A 73 -23.67 22.21 -31.92
N GLY A 74 -24.66 21.70 -31.18
CA GLY A 74 -26.05 22.15 -31.24
C GLY A 74 -26.47 22.79 -29.93
N GLU A 75 -26.80 24.07 -30.01
CA GLU A 75 -27.61 24.80 -29.03
C GLU A 75 -26.94 25.10 -27.68
N ALA A 76 -26.45 26.33 -27.56
CA ALA A 76 -26.06 26.89 -26.27
C ALA A 76 -27.33 27.29 -25.48
N PRO A 77 -27.64 26.67 -24.33
CA PRO A 77 -28.35 27.38 -23.30
C PRO A 77 -27.33 28.22 -22.55
N ALA A 78 -27.64 29.50 -22.35
CA ALA A 78 -26.95 30.35 -21.40
C ALA A 78 -27.21 29.82 -19.97
N THR A 79 -26.50 28.78 -19.56
CA THR A 79 -26.44 28.35 -18.16
C THR A 79 -25.53 29.31 -17.41
N ALA A 80 -26.16 30.13 -16.56
CA ALA A 80 -25.51 30.90 -15.51
C ALA A 80 -24.39 30.09 -14.83
N PRO A 81 -23.31 30.73 -14.35
CA PRO A 81 -22.29 30.01 -13.59
C PRO A 81 -22.98 29.38 -12.39
N ALA A 82 -23.04 28.05 -12.35
CA ALA A 82 -23.41 27.32 -11.16
C ALA A 82 -22.45 27.79 -10.07
N ARG A 83 -22.94 28.68 -9.19
CA ARG A 83 -22.23 29.02 -7.96
C ARG A 83 -21.98 27.68 -7.29
N ALA A 84 -20.71 27.29 -7.20
CA ALA A 84 -20.31 26.19 -6.35
C ALA A 84 -20.97 26.47 -5.00
N ALA A 85 -21.95 25.64 -4.62
CA ALA A 85 -22.63 25.79 -3.35
C ALA A 85 -21.54 25.66 -2.29
N THR A 86 -21.09 26.79 -1.77
CA THR A 86 -20.16 26.86 -0.66
C THR A 86 -20.89 26.23 0.50
N MET A 87 -20.59 24.97 0.80
CA MET A 87 -21.17 24.24 1.93
C MET A 87 -21.00 25.12 3.17
N THR A 88 -22.07 25.28 3.93
CA THR A 88 -21.99 26.03 5.19
C THR A 88 -21.02 25.30 6.14
N GLY A 89 -20.34 26.04 7.03
CA GLY A 89 -19.34 25.44 7.93
C GLY A 89 -19.91 24.26 8.76
N ALA A 90 -21.18 24.33 9.14
CA ALA A 90 -21.87 23.25 9.85
C ALA A 90 -22.11 22.00 8.98
N GLU A 91 -22.40 22.17 7.69
CA GLU A 91 -22.56 21.04 6.76
C GLU A 91 -21.21 20.39 6.42
N ALA A 92 -20.15 21.21 6.32
CA ALA A 92 -18.79 20.70 6.12
C ALA A 92 -18.33 19.82 7.30
N VAL A 93 -18.56 20.26 8.54
CA VAL A 93 -18.23 19.48 9.76
C VAL A 93 -19.00 18.16 9.80
N ARG A 94 -20.32 18.16 9.52
CA ARG A 94 -21.10 16.91 9.49
C ARG A 94 -20.62 15.93 8.40
N MET A 95 -20.20 16.45 7.26
CA MET A 95 -19.63 15.64 6.18
C MET A 95 -18.26 15.07 6.57
N GLU A 96 -17.46 15.81 7.31
CA GLU A 96 -16.17 15.35 7.83
C GLU A 96 -16.35 14.24 8.87
N GLU A 97 -17.23 14.44 9.86
CA GLU A 97 -17.60 13.41 10.84
C GLU A 97 -18.19 12.15 10.19
N ALA A 98 -18.97 12.30 9.11
CA ALA A 98 -19.49 11.17 8.35
C ALA A 98 -18.38 10.41 7.61
N ARG A 99 -17.38 11.12 7.06
CA ARG A 99 -16.21 10.52 6.43
C ARG A 99 -15.35 9.78 7.45
N GLU A 100 -15.08 10.37 8.61
CA GLU A 100 -14.31 9.73 9.68
C GLU A 100 -14.98 8.45 10.15
N ARG A 101 -16.32 8.46 10.33
CA ARG A 101 -17.08 7.25 10.67
C ARG A 101 -16.99 6.16 9.61
N ILE A 102 -17.05 6.52 8.33
CA ILE A 102 -16.92 5.54 7.24
C ILE A 102 -15.50 4.96 7.22
N ILE A 103 -14.48 5.80 7.40
CA ILE A 103 -13.08 5.38 7.45
C ILE A 103 -12.86 4.45 8.66
N GLY A 104 -13.37 4.81 9.84
CA GLY A 104 -13.29 3.99 11.05
C GLY A 104 -13.88 2.60 10.82
N ARG A 105 -15.13 2.53 10.34
CA ARG A 105 -15.79 1.25 10.02
C ARG A 105 -15.01 0.43 8.99
N ARG A 106 -14.40 1.09 8.01
CA ARG A 106 -13.58 0.42 7.01
C ARG A 106 -12.31 -0.15 7.64
N ILE A 107 -11.62 0.59 8.51
CA ILE A 107 -10.45 0.11 9.24
C ILE A 107 -10.83 -1.08 10.13
N ASP A 108 -11.95 -0.99 10.84
CA ASP A 108 -12.40 -2.07 11.72
C ASP A 108 -12.76 -3.33 10.92
N ASN A 109 -13.41 -3.17 9.76
CA ASN A 109 -13.67 -4.26 8.84
C ASN A 109 -12.36 -4.85 8.28
N GLU A 110 -11.42 -4.02 7.84
CA GLU A 110 -10.12 -4.49 7.35
C GLU A 110 -9.29 -5.21 8.45
N LYS A 111 -9.40 -4.79 9.72
CA LYS A 111 -8.84 -5.53 10.87
C LYS A 111 -9.53 -6.86 11.09
N ALA A 112 -10.86 -6.90 11.07
CA ALA A 112 -11.64 -8.12 11.24
C ALA A 112 -11.38 -9.15 10.12
N LEU A 113 -11.13 -8.66 8.90
CA LEU A 113 -10.70 -9.48 7.77
C LEU A 113 -9.22 -9.90 7.84
N GLY A 114 -8.46 -9.47 8.85
CA GLY A 114 -7.04 -9.78 9.01
C GLY A 114 -6.10 -9.03 8.05
N ASN A 115 -6.61 -8.05 7.30
CA ASN A 115 -5.81 -7.26 6.36
C ASN A 115 -4.99 -6.17 7.05
N LEU A 116 -5.42 -5.74 8.24
CA LEU A 116 -4.72 -4.76 9.06
C LEU A 116 -4.42 -5.31 10.44
N VAL A 117 -3.22 -5.05 10.92
CA VAL A 117 -2.74 -5.41 12.27
C VAL A 117 -2.24 -4.18 13.00
N SER A 118 -2.26 -4.24 14.34
CA SER A 118 -1.70 -3.17 15.16
C SER A 118 -0.18 -3.12 15.03
N LEU A 119 0.35 -1.99 14.55
CA LEU A 119 1.80 -1.83 14.38
C LEU A 119 2.56 -2.05 15.69
N GLY A 120 2.10 -1.44 16.80
CA GLY A 120 2.79 -1.55 18.08
C GLY A 120 2.76 -2.97 18.68
N GLU A 121 1.80 -3.79 18.27
CA GLU A 121 1.79 -5.21 18.64
C GLU A 121 2.80 -6.01 17.83
N VAL A 122 2.81 -5.82 16.50
CA VAL A 122 3.79 -6.46 15.61
C VAL A 122 5.21 -6.11 16.00
N GLU A 123 5.49 -4.84 16.29
CA GLU A 123 6.82 -4.39 16.73
C GLU A 123 7.26 -5.07 18.03
N ARG A 124 6.36 -5.17 19.02
CA ARG A 124 6.65 -5.83 20.30
C ARG A 124 6.92 -7.32 20.11
N ARG A 125 6.05 -8.03 19.40
CA ARG A 125 6.20 -9.47 19.09
C ARG A 125 7.50 -9.73 18.32
N THR A 126 7.81 -8.87 17.35
CA THR A 126 9.04 -8.98 16.55
C THR A 126 10.29 -8.74 17.41
N ALA A 127 10.26 -7.75 18.31
CA ALA A 127 11.36 -7.48 19.22
C ALA A 127 11.63 -8.65 20.18
N GLU A 128 10.57 -9.25 20.73
CA GLU A 128 10.66 -10.42 21.60
C GLU A 128 11.20 -11.65 20.86
N ARG A 129 10.67 -11.93 19.65
CA ARG A 129 11.19 -13.00 18.77
C ARG A 129 12.66 -12.76 18.42
N GLY A 130 13.04 -11.54 18.08
CA GLY A 130 14.43 -11.18 17.79
C GLY A 130 15.36 -11.44 18.98
N ARG A 131 14.91 -11.15 20.20
CA ARG A 131 15.66 -11.48 21.43
C ARG A 131 15.81 -12.99 21.62
N MET A 132 14.73 -13.75 21.46
CA MET A 132 14.74 -15.22 21.58
C MET A 132 15.70 -15.85 20.56
N ILE A 133 15.64 -15.43 19.29
CA ILE A 133 16.53 -15.91 18.22
C ILE A 133 17.99 -15.64 18.61
N ARG A 134 18.31 -14.42 19.03
CA ARG A 134 19.66 -14.05 19.45
C ARG A 134 20.16 -14.93 20.59
N GLU A 135 19.36 -15.13 21.62
CA GLU A 135 19.72 -15.94 22.79
C GLU A 135 19.98 -17.41 22.40
N ARG A 136 19.16 -17.99 21.53
CA ARG A 136 19.33 -19.37 21.02
C ARG A 136 20.57 -19.53 20.15
N VAL A 137 20.85 -18.60 19.26
CA VAL A 137 22.08 -18.62 18.44
C VAL A 137 23.31 -18.53 19.34
N GLN A 138 23.31 -17.62 20.32
CA GLN A 138 24.42 -17.52 21.28
C GLN A 138 24.59 -18.79 22.12
N ALA A 139 23.50 -19.45 22.53
CA ALA A 139 23.56 -20.72 23.24
C ALA A 139 24.20 -21.82 22.37
N THR A 140 23.86 -21.86 21.09
CA THR A 140 24.43 -22.82 20.13
C THR A 140 25.93 -22.63 19.99
N VAL A 141 26.40 -21.38 19.85
CA VAL A 141 27.83 -21.09 19.79
C VAL A 141 28.56 -21.55 21.06
N ARG A 142 27.97 -21.32 22.25
CA ARG A 142 28.55 -21.81 23.51
C ARG A 142 28.65 -23.33 23.54
N ASN A 143 27.61 -24.03 23.08
CA ASN A 143 27.58 -25.49 23.06
C ASN A 143 28.60 -26.09 22.08
N LEU A 144 28.88 -25.40 20.97
CA LEU A 144 29.85 -25.86 19.98
C LEU A 144 31.30 -25.44 20.30
N ALA A 145 31.51 -24.57 21.27
CA ALA A 145 32.82 -23.94 21.51
C ALA A 145 33.95 -24.95 21.71
N GLU A 146 33.76 -25.98 22.55
CA GLU A 146 34.79 -27.00 22.81
C GLU A 146 35.07 -27.85 21.56
N ARG A 147 34.01 -28.23 20.84
CA ARG A 147 34.11 -29.05 19.62
C ARG A 147 34.79 -28.27 18.49
N LEU A 148 34.51 -26.99 18.37
CA LEU A 148 35.16 -26.08 17.41
C LEU A 148 36.62 -25.84 17.76
N ALA A 149 36.96 -25.72 19.05
CA ALA A 149 38.34 -25.52 19.49
C ALA A 149 39.22 -26.75 19.26
N ALA A 150 38.63 -27.96 19.27
CA ALA A 150 39.32 -29.21 18.99
C ALA A 150 39.51 -29.48 17.48
N GLU A 151 38.72 -28.83 16.63
CA GLU A 151 38.75 -29.05 15.19
C GLU A 151 39.81 -28.18 14.51
N THR A 152 40.51 -28.76 13.54
CA THR A 152 41.61 -28.06 12.83
C THR A 152 41.32 -27.89 11.34
N ASP A 153 40.40 -28.69 10.78
CA ASP A 153 40.00 -28.57 9.38
C ASP A 153 38.92 -27.49 9.19
N PRO A 154 39.20 -26.42 8.42
CA PRO A 154 38.21 -25.36 8.15
C PRO A 154 36.93 -25.86 7.47
N ARG A 155 37.00 -26.93 6.67
CA ARG A 155 35.82 -27.49 5.99
C ARG A 155 34.89 -28.17 6.98
N THR A 156 35.46 -28.93 7.90
CA THR A 156 34.72 -29.59 8.97
C THR A 156 34.08 -28.56 9.91
N ILE A 157 34.82 -27.51 10.28
CA ILE A 157 34.28 -26.37 11.06
C ILE A 157 33.06 -25.74 10.37
N THR A 158 33.19 -25.43 9.07
CA THR A 158 32.10 -24.80 8.32
C THR A 158 30.88 -25.72 8.24
N SER A 159 31.08 -26.99 7.92
CA SER A 159 30.00 -28.00 7.87
C SER A 159 29.26 -28.11 9.20
N LEU A 160 30.01 -28.16 10.30
CA LEU A 160 29.45 -28.26 11.65
C LEU A 160 28.64 -27.02 12.04
N LEU A 161 29.16 -25.83 11.76
CA LEU A 161 28.44 -24.58 12.02
C LEU A 161 27.16 -24.48 11.17
N SER A 162 27.23 -24.80 9.88
CA SER A 162 26.07 -24.76 8.99
C SER A 162 24.99 -25.72 9.46
N ALA A 163 25.32 -26.98 9.74
CA ALA A 163 24.36 -27.99 10.20
C ALA A 163 23.64 -27.57 11.49
N GLU A 164 24.36 -26.99 12.44
CA GLU A 164 23.79 -26.56 13.72
C GLU A 164 22.94 -25.29 13.59
N LEU A 165 23.38 -24.33 12.77
CA LEU A 165 22.57 -23.14 12.48
C LEU A 165 21.27 -23.51 11.75
N ASP A 166 21.35 -24.41 10.76
CA ASP A 166 20.16 -24.92 10.05
C ASP A 166 19.20 -25.61 11.02
N ALA A 167 19.71 -26.44 11.94
CA ALA A 167 18.88 -27.10 12.96
C ALA A 167 18.26 -26.09 13.95
N VAL A 168 18.96 -25.01 14.30
CA VAL A 168 18.42 -23.94 15.15
C VAL A 168 17.34 -23.16 14.43
N PHE A 169 17.54 -22.81 13.16
CA PHE A 169 16.56 -22.09 12.37
C PHE A 169 15.32 -22.94 12.04
N ALA A 170 15.49 -24.22 11.77
CA ALA A 170 14.38 -25.16 11.61
C ALA A 170 13.51 -25.21 12.88
N ARG A 171 14.12 -25.43 14.05
CA ARG A 171 13.39 -25.42 15.34
C ARG A 171 12.70 -24.09 15.63
N LEU A 172 13.35 -22.97 15.27
CA LEU A 172 12.76 -21.64 15.41
C LEU A 172 11.55 -21.45 14.49
N ALA A 173 11.60 -21.96 13.26
CA ALA A 173 10.48 -21.91 12.34
C ALA A 173 9.31 -22.77 12.87
N ASP A 174 9.60 -24.01 13.30
CA ASP A 174 8.60 -24.91 13.88
C ASP A 174 7.90 -24.28 15.10
N ASP A 175 8.67 -23.64 15.99
CA ASP A 175 8.11 -22.95 17.16
C ASP A 175 7.20 -21.78 16.76
N ILE A 176 7.60 -20.98 15.76
CA ILE A 176 6.80 -19.85 15.26
C ILE A 176 5.52 -20.35 14.60
N GLU A 177 5.58 -21.43 13.81
CA GLU A 177 4.42 -22.04 13.17
C GLU A 177 3.47 -22.65 14.21
N SER A 178 4.02 -23.33 15.22
CA SER A 178 3.23 -23.90 16.32
C SER A 178 2.54 -22.81 17.13
N GLU A 179 3.22 -21.70 17.43
CA GLU A 179 2.63 -20.55 18.13
C GLU A 179 1.48 -19.94 17.29
N ALA A 180 1.72 -19.72 15.99
CA ALA A 180 0.69 -19.18 15.09
C ALA A 180 -0.52 -20.11 14.97
N SER A 181 -0.30 -21.43 14.91
CA SER A 181 -1.40 -22.41 14.90
C SER A 181 -2.17 -22.43 16.22
N ALA A 182 -1.49 -22.27 17.35
CA ALA A 182 -2.14 -22.22 18.67
C ALA A 182 -2.99 -20.96 18.83
N GLU A 183 -2.50 -19.81 18.36
CA GLU A 183 -3.27 -18.56 18.33
C GLU A 183 -4.53 -18.71 17.46
N ALA A 184 -4.40 -19.25 16.24
CA ALA A 184 -5.55 -19.46 15.35
C ALA A 184 -6.59 -20.41 15.96
N GLN A 185 -6.16 -21.46 16.68
CA GLN A 185 -7.07 -22.36 17.38
C GLN A 185 -7.78 -21.67 18.55
N ALA A 186 -7.08 -20.79 19.29
CA ALA A 186 -7.66 -20.02 20.37
C ALA A 186 -8.71 -19.02 19.85
N ASP A 187 -8.45 -18.36 18.71
CA ASP A 187 -9.39 -17.45 18.08
C ASP A 187 -10.66 -18.19 17.61
N VAL A 188 -10.52 -19.36 17.01
CA VAL A 188 -11.66 -20.21 16.62
C VAL A 188 -12.46 -20.67 17.85
N ALA A 189 -11.78 -21.04 18.94
CA ALA A 189 -12.44 -21.45 20.17
C ALA A 189 -13.21 -20.29 20.82
N LEU A 190 -12.64 -19.08 20.84
CA LEU A 190 -13.30 -17.88 21.34
C LEU A 190 -14.53 -17.52 20.50
N ALA A 191 -14.42 -17.57 19.17
CA ALA A 191 -15.56 -17.32 18.28
C ALA A 191 -16.71 -18.31 18.52
N GLY A 192 -16.40 -19.59 18.73
CA GLY A 192 -17.41 -20.60 19.04
C GLY A 192 -18.10 -20.35 20.39
N LEU A 193 -17.39 -19.86 21.40
CA LEU A 193 -17.98 -19.50 22.69
C LEU A 193 -18.91 -18.29 22.61
N ASP A 194 -18.58 -17.30 21.76
CA ASP A 194 -19.44 -16.14 21.52
C ASP A 194 -20.73 -16.55 20.80
N GLU A 195 -20.65 -17.47 19.82
CA GLU A 195 -21.83 -18.04 19.14
C GLU A 195 -22.72 -18.82 20.10
N GLU A 196 -22.14 -19.67 20.97
CA GLU A 196 -22.89 -20.41 22.00
C GLU A 196 -23.58 -19.48 23.00
N ALA A 197 -22.91 -18.39 23.41
CA ALA A 197 -23.47 -17.40 24.34
C ALA A 197 -24.63 -16.61 23.72
N ASP A 198 -24.55 -16.27 22.43
CA ASP A 198 -25.62 -15.60 21.70
C ASP A 198 -26.85 -16.52 21.50
N GLU A 199 -26.64 -17.82 21.23
CA GLU A 199 -27.72 -18.81 21.13
C GLU A 199 -28.44 -19.03 22.48
N GLU A 200 -27.71 -19.08 23.59
CA GLU A 200 -28.31 -19.18 24.93
C GLU A 200 -29.10 -17.92 25.31
N ALA A 201 -28.68 -16.74 24.85
CA ALA A 201 -29.36 -15.48 25.10
C ALA A 201 -30.66 -15.31 24.28
N GLU A 202 -30.73 -15.86 23.06
CA GLU A 202 -31.96 -15.86 22.25
C GLU A 202 -33.00 -16.92 22.71
N ALA A 203 -32.55 -17.97 23.41
CA ALA A 203 -33.41 -19.04 23.90
C ALA A 203 -34.10 -18.74 25.25
N ALA A 204 -33.71 -17.66 25.94
CA ALA A 204 -34.20 -17.25 27.28
C ALA A 204 -35.25 -16.13 27.22
#